data_AF-A0A2X2W9W8-F1
#
_entry.id   AF-A0A2X2W9W8-F1
#
_cell.length_a   1.000
_cell.length_b   1.000
_cell.length_c   1.000
_cell.angle_alpha   90.00
_cell.angle_beta   90.00
_cell.angle_gamma   90.00
#
_symmetry.space_group_name_H-M   'P 1'
#
loop_
_entity.id
_entity.type
_entity.pdbx_description
1 polymer ?
#
loop_
_entity_poly.entity_id
_entity_poly.type
_entity_poly.pdbx_seq_one_letter_code
_entity_poly.pdbx_strand_id
1 'polypeptide(L)' 'MKPAADKLAVELAKITFNAPTVPVVNNVDVKCETDANAIRDALVRQLYNPVQWTKSVEFIAAQGVEHLYEVGSR' A
#
# COMPACT_ATOMS: atom_id res chain seq x y z
N MET A 1 13.82 -5.95 9.96
CA MET A 1 13.48 -5.70 8.54
C MET A 1 14.11 -4.44 7.94
N LYS A 2 14.66 -3.50 8.73
CA LYS A 2 15.28 -2.26 8.23
C LYS A 2 16.31 -2.46 7.09
N PRO A 3 17.27 -3.39 7.17
CA PRO A 3 18.27 -3.57 6.09
C PRO A 3 17.68 -4.09 4.77
N ALA A 4 16.57 -4.82 4.84
CA ALA A 4 15.87 -5.27 3.63
C ALA A 4 15.06 -4.12 3.00
N ALA A 5 14.59 -3.17 3.82
CA ALA A 5 13.85 -2.01 3.36
C ALA A 5 14.77 -1.05 2.58
N ASP A 6 16.01 -0.88 3.06
CA ASP A 6 17.01 -0.07 2.36
C ASP A 6 17.34 -0.65 0.97
N LYS A 7 17.48 -1.98 0.86
CA LYS A 7 17.67 -2.67 -0.42
C LYS A 7 16.46 -2.50 -1.34
N LEU A 8 15.25 -2.64 -0.78
CA LEU A 8 14.01 -2.44 -1.53
C LEU A 8 13.90 -1.00 -2.05
N ALA A 9 14.28 0.01 -1.26
CA ALA A 9 14.27 1.41 -1.69
C ALA A 9 15.14 1.66 -2.92
N VAL A 10 16.34 1.06 -2.96
CA VAL A 10 17.27 1.14 -4.10
C VAL A 10 16.68 0.49 -5.35
N GLU A 11 16.05 -0.68 -5.23
CA GLU A 11 15.43 -1.33 -6.38
C GLU A 11 14.19 -0.60 -6.85
N LEU A 12 13.34 -0.15 -5.92
CA LEU A 12 12.17 0.64 -6.26
C LEU A 12 12.58 1.89 -7.02
N ALA A 13 13.62 2.62 -6.60
CA ALA A 13 14.15 3.83 -7.27
C ALA A 13 14.35 3.70 -8.80
N LYS A 14 14.60 2.48 -9.29
CA LYS A 14 14.80 2.18 -10.71
C LYS A 14 13.48 1.98 -11.49
N ILE A 15 12.37 1.84 -10.79
CA ILE A 15 11.03 1.58 -11.35
C ILE A 15 10.29 2.90 -11.52
N THR A 16 9.63 3.03 -12.67
CA THR A 16 8.69 4.13 -12.95
C THR A 16 7.34 3.80 -12.34
N PHE A 17 6.83 4.71 -11.50
CA PHE A 17 5.52 4.61 -10.88
C PHE A 17 4.57 5.56 -11.60
N ASN A 18 3.42 5.05 -12.02
CA ASN A 18 2.34 5.84 -12.60
C ASN A 18 1.26 6.07 -11.55
N ALA A 19 0.56 7.21 -11.64
CA ALA A 19 -0.60 7.47 -10.79
C ALA A 19 -1.65 6.36 -11.00
N PRO A 20 -2.14 5.72 -9.93
CA PRO A 20 -3.09 4.63 -10.05
C PRO A 20 -4.44 5.17 -10.56
N THR A 21 -5.04 4.47 -11.52
CA THR A 21 -6.37 4.81 -12.06
C THR A 21 -7.50 4.27 -11.19
N VAL A 22 -7.19 3.36 -10.26
CA VAL A 22 -8.10 2.80 -9.26
C VAL A 22 -7.51 3.10 -7.88
N PRO A 23 -8.30 3.61 -6.91
CA PRO A 23 -7.79 3.88 -5.57
C PRO A 23 -7.21 2.62 -4.91
N VAL A 24 -5.98 2.72 -4.37
CA VAL A 24 -5.30 1.63 -3.66
C VAL A 24 -5.06 2.05 -2.23
N VAL A 25 -5.72 1.39 -1.28
CA VAL A 25 -5.48 1.60 0.16
C VAL A 25 -4.16 0.94 0.54
N ASN A 26 -3.16 1.73 0.93
CA ASN A 26 -1.88 1.18 1.35
C ASN A 26 -1.93 0.63 2.79
N ASN A 27 -1.14 -0.41 3.05
CA ASN A 27 -1.19 -1.17 4.31
C ASN A 27 -0.64 -0.44 5.54
N VAL A 28 0.09 0.66 5.36
CA VAL A 28 0.81 1.35 6.44
C VAL A 28 0.01 2.54 6.96
N ASP A 29 -0.43 3.40 6.04
CA ASP A 29 -1.09 4.66 6.37
C ASP A 29 -2.61 4.59 6.24
N VAL A 30 -3.15 3.50 5.69
CA VAL A 30 -4.59 3.32 5.48
C VAL A 30 -5.15 4.45 4.61
N LYS A 31 -4.46 4.73 3.50
CA LYS A 31 -4.76 5.86 2.62
C LYS A 31 -4.59 5.50 1.15
N CYS A 32 -5.43 6.10 0.31
CA CYS A 32 -5.26 6.07 -1.14
C CYS A 32 -4.29 7.18 -1.57
N GLU A 33 -3.06 6.80 -1.90
CA GLU A 33 -2.06 7.74 -2.44
C GLU A 33 -2.14 7.80 -3.97
N THR A 34 -1.96 9.00 -4.52
CA THR A 34 -1.90 9.23 -5.97
C THR A 34 -0.51 9.70 -6.43
N ASP A 35 0.31 10.20 -5.51
CA ASP A 35 1.68 10.60 -5.78
C ASP A 35 2.62 9.39 -5.82
N ALA A 36 3.41 9.30 -6.90
CA ALA A 36 4.32 8.20 -7.14
C ALA A 36 5.42 8.06 -6.06
N ASN A 37 5.88 9.17 -5.48
CA ASN A 37 6.91 9.15 -4.43
C ASN A 37 6.32 8.71 -3.10
N ALA A 38 5.11 9.18 -2.76
CA ALA A 38 4.39 8.75 -1.57
C ALA A 38 4.09 7.24 -1.59
N ILE A 39 3.66 6.69 -2.74
CA ILE A 39 3.43 5.25 -2.91
C ILE A 39 4.74 4.46 -2.70
N ARG A 40 5.83 4.93 -3.30
CA ARG A 40 7.15 4.30 -3.18
C ARG A 40 7.63 4.25 -1.73
N ASP A 41 7.51 5.38 -1.02
CA ASP A 41 7.84 5.47 0.40
C ASP A 41 6.98 4.52 1.25
N ALA A 42 5.66 4.48 1.00
CA ALA A 42 4.75 3.56 1.70
C ALA A 42 5.15 2.09 1.52
N LEU A 43 5.56 1.68 0.31
CA LEU A 43 6.03 0.30 0.05
C LEU A 43 7.31 -0.04 0.81
N VAL A 44 8.26 0.89 0.92
CA VAL A 44 9.49 0.69 1.71
C VAL A 44 9.13 0.54 3.19
N ARG A 45 8.27 1.43 3.69
CA ARG A 45 7.80 1.41 5.08
C ARG A 45 7.02 0.15 5.42
N GLN A 46 6.27 -0.39 4.47
CA GLN A 46 5.48 -1.60 4.66
C GLN A 46 6.32 -2.79 5.10
N LEU A 47 7.60 -2.85 4.70
CA LEU A 47 8.46 -3.98 5.07
C LEU A 47 8.79 -4.04 6.57
N TYR A 48 8.67 -2.93 7.30
CA TYR A 48 9.01 -2.87 8.71
C TYR A 48 7.90 -2.31 9.61
N ASN A 49 6.73 -1.99 9.04
CA ASN A 49 5.54 -1.61 9.78
C ASN A 49 4.50 -2.73 9.76
N PRO A 50 3.65 -2.84 10.79
CA PRO A 50 2.57 -3.81 10.78
C PRO A 50 1.55 -3.49 9.69
N VAL A 51 0.95 -4.53 9.12
CA VAL A 51 -0.18 -4.40 8.20
C VAL A 51 -1.41 -3.97 8.98
N GLN A 52 -1.99 -2.82 8.62
CA GLN A 52 -3.18 -2.27 9.26
C GLN A 52 -4.46 -2.84 8.63
N TRP A 53 -4.61 -4.17 8.62
CA TRP A 53 -5.70 -4.85 7.88
C TRP A 53 -7.09 -4.38 8.33
N THR A 54 -7.38 -4.45 9.63
CA THR A 54 -8.71 -4.08 10.17
C THR A 54 -9.05 -2.65 9.82
N LYS A 55 -8.11 -1.72 10.03
CA LYS A 55 -8.30 -0.31 9.70
C LYS A 55 -8.50 -0.08 8.21
N SER A 56 -7.85 -0.87 7.36
CA SER A 56 -8.03 -0.79 5.91
C SER A 56 -9.43 -1.20 5.50
N VAL A 57 -9.96 -2.28 6.08
CA VAL A 57 -11.34 -2.70 5.83
C VAL A 57 -12.34 -1.67 6.38
N GLU A 58 -12.13 -1.14 7.59
CA GLU A 58 -12.95 -0.08 8.17
C GLU A 58 -12.95 1.20 7.32
N PHE A 59 -11.78 1.60 6.81
CA PHE A 59 -11.63 2.75 5.92
C PHE A 59 -12.37 2.54 4.59
N ILE A 60 -12.29 1.34 4.01
CA ILE A 60 -13.02 0.99 2.79
C ILE A 60 -14.53 1.00 3.04
N ALA A 61 -15.00 0.42 4.14
CA ALA A 61 -16.40 0.43 4.53
C ALA A 61 -16.93 1.86 4.77
N ALA A 62 -16.13 2.73 5.40
CA ALA A 62 -16.47 4.14 5.62
C ALA A 62 -16.64 4.95 4.32
N GLN A 63 -16.11 4.46 3.19
CA GLN A 63 -16.34 5.04 1.86
C GLN A 63 -17.63 4.53 1.18
N GLY A 64 -18.44 3.72 1.86
CA GLY A 64 -19.71 3.20 1.34
C GLY A 64 -19.57 1.96 0.46
N VAL A 65 -18.43 1.24 0.55
CA VAL A 65 -18.25 -0.03 -0.16
C VAL A 65 -19.01 -1.15 0.55
N GLU A 66 -19.93 -1.81 -0.16
CA GLU A 66 -20.77 -2.88 0.38
C GLU A 66 -20.35 -4.29 -0.07
N HIS A 67 -19.54 -4.37 -1.13
CA HIS A 67 -19.11 -5.64 -1.72
C HIS A 67 -17.58 -5.77 -1.66
N LEU A 68 -17.11 -6.90 -1.10
CA LEU A 68 -15.70 -7.26 -1.03
C LEU A 68 -15.47 -8.57 -1.78
N TYR A 69 -14.48 -8.58 -2.67
CA TYR A 69 -14.06 -9.76 -3.40
C TYR A 69 -12.63 -10.11 -3.00
N GLU A 70 -12.41 -11.30 -2.46
CA GLU A 70 -11.08 -11.80 -2.13
C GLU A 70 -10.51 -12.60 -3.31
N VAL A 71 -9.32 -12.21 -3.77
CA VAL A 71 -8.65 -12.83 -4.91
C VAL A 71 -7.34 -13.46 -4.46
N GLY A 72 -7.31 -14.79 -4.37
CA GLY A 72 -6.13 -15.56 -4.00
C GLY A 72 -6.40 -17.07 -4.08
N SER A 73 -5.37 -17.86 -4.37
CA SER A 73 -5.43 -19.32 -4.21
C SER A 73 -5.28 -19.65 -2.73
N ARG A 74 -6.22 -20.41 -2.17
CA ARG A 74 -6.13 -20.91 -0.79
C ARG A 74 -4.94 -21.84 -0.59
#